data_AF-A0A3A6NCE2-F1
#
_entry.id   AF-A0A3A6NCE2-F1
#
_cell.length_a   1.000
_cell.length_b   1.000
_cell.length_c   1.000
_cell.angle_alpha   90.00
_cell.angle_beta   90.00
_cell.angle_gamma   90.00
#
_symmetry.space_group_name_H-M   'P 1'
#
loop_
_entity.id
_entity.type
_entity.pdbx_description
1 polymer ?
#
loop_
_entity_poly.entity_id
_entity_poly.type
_entity_poly.pdbx_seq_one_letter_code
_entity_poly.pdbx_strand_id
1 'polypeptide(L)'
;MFTLKNNHSKKDQPNQFNPYSIDKLSTIKPQVKIGFMKFWVAGAAFFLTFTALQYDPLDLLVVMILIMILGTEYVVNKVIIWMNNDRQPTLKYLPHHVKRSSVLSLLMTAVYVVVLVLSSYFLIEALLRLGIPSIGMIFFGFENRANDPITFGLVFMGLDMLWVYAKNLIRNRVKKG
;
A
#
# COMPACT_ATOMS: atom_id res chain seq x y z
N MET A 1 -40.40 -58.15 4.47
CA MET A 1 -39.41 -57.46 3.61
C MET A 1 -39.21 -56.06 4.18
N PHE A 2 -38.17 -55.86 4.99
CA PHE A 2 -37.81 -54.57 5.58
C PHE A 2 -36.34 -54.30 5.24
N THR A 3 -36.10 -53.27 4.45
CA THR A 3 -34.78 -52.88 3.96
C THR A 3 -34.12 -51.98 5.01
N LEU A 4 -33.06 -52.47 5.66
CA LEU A 4 -32.25 -51.67 6.58
C LEU A 4 -31.37 -50.72 5.75
N LYS A 5 -31.67 -49.42 5.83
CA LYS A 5 -30.90 -48.33 5.25
C LYS A 5 -29.63 -48.12 6.08
N ASN A 6 -28.50 -48.62 5.60
CA ASN A 6 -27.19 -48.38 6.21
C ASN A 6 -26.83 -46.89 6.13
N ASN A 7 -26.97 -46.18 7.25
CA ASN A 7 -26.39 -44.86 7.45
C ASN A 7 -24.87 -45.01 7.58
N HIS A 8 -24.13 -44.81 6.49
CA HIS A 8 -22.70 -44.59 6.58
C HIS A 8 -22.45 -43.27 7.33
N SER A 9 -21.98 -43.38 8.57
CA SER A 9 -21.42 -42.26 9.31
C SER A 9 -20.23 -41.71 8.52
N LYS A 10 -20.29 -40.42 8.17
CA LYS A 10 -19.11 -39.67 7.76
C LYS A 10 -18.14 -39.69 8.94
N LYS A 11 -17.14 -40.55 8.89
CA LYS A 11 -15.95 -40.43 9.73
C LYS A 11 -15.29 -39.10 9.36
N ASP A 12 -15.40 -38.12 10.24
CA ASP A 12 -14.55 -36.93 10.21
C ASP A 12 -13.10 -37.41 10.30
N GLN A 13 -12.42 -37.41 9.15
CA GLN A 13 -11.00 -37.71 9.11
C GLN A 13 -10.29 -36.57 9.85
N PRO A 14 -9.43 -36.88 10.84
CA PRO A 14 -8.71 -35.86 11.58
C PRO A 14 -7.89 -35.05 10.58
N ASN A 15 -8.08 -33.73 10.62
CA ASN A 15 -7.45 -32.75 9.75
C ASN A 15 -5.93 -33.01 9.77
N GLN A 16 -5.42 -33.66 8.72
CA GLN A 16 -4.00 -33.97 8.61
C GLN A 16 -3.25 -32.65 8.70
N PHE A 17 -2.45 -32.49 9.76
CA PHE A 17 -1.59 -31.33 9.93
C PHE A 17 -0.59 -31.34 8.77
N ASN A 18 -0.91 -30.61 7.71
CA ASN A 18 -0.10 -30.56 6.51
C ASN A 18 0.91 -29.42 6.71
N PRO A 19 2.20 -29.70 6.99
CA PRO A 19 3.21 -28.66 7.22
C PRO A 19 3.49 -27.81 5.98
N TYR A 20 2.95 -28.23 4.82
CA TYR A 20 2.96 -27.50 3.55
C TYR A 20 1.58 -27.00 3.14
N SER A 21 0.60 -26.96 4.06
CA SER A 21 -0.66 -26.27 3.79
C SER A 21 -0.33 -24.83 3.42
N ILE A 22 -0.56 -24.55 2.14
CA ILE A 22 -0.28 -23.28 1.50
C ILE A 22 -1.18 -22.27 2.22
N ASP A 23 -0.58 -21.49 3.10
CA ASP A 23 -1.29 -20.53 3.94
C ASP A 23 -2.13 -19.63 3.03
N LYS A 24 -3.42 -19.37 3.33
CA LYS A 24 -4.36 -18.72 2.38
C LYS A 24 -3.83 -17.37 1.87
N LEU A 25 -3.01 -16.70 2.70
CA LEU A 25 -2.35 -15.45 2.37
C LEU A 25 -1.21 -15.61 1.36
N SER A 26 -0.58 -16.78 1.22
CA SER A 26 0.51 -17.05 0.28
C SER A 26 0.04 -17.10 -1.19
N THR A 27 -1.23 -17.40 -1.44
CA THR A 27 -1.85 -17.39 -2.77
C THR A 27 -2.05 -15.97 -3.33
N ILE A 28 -2.14 -14.96 -2.46
CA ILE A 28 -2.37 -13.57 -2.87
C ILE A 28 -1.12 -13.03 -3.59
N LYS A 29 -1.33 -12.46 -4.78
CA LYS A 29 -0.25 -11.87 -5.59
C LYS A 29 0.53 -10.82 -4.78
N PRO A 30 1.88 -10.83 -4.83
CA PRO A 30 2.71 -9.88 -4.08
C PRO A 30 2.38 -8.41 -4.34
N GLN A 31 1.95 -8.09 -5.57
CA GLN A 31 1.55 -6.74 -5.96
C GLN A 31 0.41 -6.21 -5.09
N VAL A 32 -0.59 -7.04 -4.79
CA VAL A 32 -1.76 -6.66 -4.00
C VAL A 32 -1.35 -6.43 -2.55
N LYS A 33 -0.51 -7.31 -1.99
CA LYS A 33 0.02 -7.17 -0.62
C LYS A 33 0.82 -5.88 -0.44
N ILE A 34 1.72 -5.60 -1.39
CA ILE A 34 2.57 -4.40 -1.34
C ILE A 34 1.73 -3.13 -1.56
N GLY A 35 0.80 -3.15 -2.50
CA GLY A 35 -0.13 -2.05 -2.73
C GLY A 35 -0.97 -1.74 -1.49
N PHE A 36 -1.57 -2.76 -0.89
CA PHE A 36 -2.35 -2.63 0.35
C PHE A 36 -1.51 -2.07 1.50
N MET A 37 -0.28 -2.54 1.68
CA MET A 37 0.61 -2.01 2.71
C MET A 37 0.94 -0.53 2.48
N LYS A 38 1.25 -0.12 1.24
CA LYS A 38 1.53 1.29 0.92
C LYS A 38 0.29 2.17 1.12
N PHE A 39 -0.87 1.70 0.68
CA PHE A 39 -2.16 2.31 0.96
C PHE A 39 -2.34 2.53 2.48
N TRP A 40 -2.11 1.49 3.28
CA TRP A 40 -2.33 1.53 4.72
C TRP A 40 -1.37 2.48 5.42
N VAL A 41 -0.09 2.45 5.08
CA VAL A 41 0.92 3.36 5.66
C VAL A 41 0.59 4.81 5.30
N ALA A 42 0.18 5.08 4.06
CA ALA A 42 -0.23 6.42 3.63
C ALA A 42 -1.49 6.91 4.35
N GLY A 43 -2.52 6.08 4.44
CA GLY A 43 -3.74 6.42 5.17
C GLY A 43 -3.48 6.63 6.67
N ALA A 44 -2.66 5.78 7.30
CA ALA A 44 -2.29 5.92 8.71
C ALA A 44 -1.50 7.20 8.97
N ALA A 45 -0.54 7.56 8.10
CA ALA A 45 0.20 8.81 8.22
C ALA A 45 -0.71 10.03 8.10
N PHE A 46 -1.66 10.01 7.16
CA PHE A 46 -2.65 11.07 6.99
C PHE A 46 -3.56 11.18 8.22
N PHE A 47 -4.09 10.07 8.72
CA PHE A 47 -4.93 10.04 9.92
C PHE A 47 -4.20 10.60 11.14
N LEU A 48 -2.96 10.15 11.38
CA LEU A 48 -2.17 10.61 12.52
C LEU A 48 -1.85 12.11 12.47
N THR A 49 -1.81 12.71 11.29
CA THR A 49 -1.45 14.14 11.15
C THR A 49 -2.68 15.02 11.03
N PHE A 50 -3.51 14.80 10.02
CA PHE A 50 -4.66 15.66 9.72
C PHE A 50 -5.93 15.33 10.52
N THR A 51 -5.98 14.18 11.20
CA THR A 51 -7.13 13.83 12.06
C THR A 51 -6.80 13.87 13.54
N ALA A 52 -5.61 13.37 13.94
CA ALA A 52 -5.26 13.27 15.36
C ALA A 52 -4.55 14.51 15.94
N LEU A 53 -3.89 15.32 15.12
CA LEU A 53 -3.18 16.52 15.56
C LEU A 53 -3.93 17.80 15.15
N GLN A 54 -3.76 18.88 15.93
CA GLN A 54 -4.38 20.17 15.69
C GLN A 54 -3.31 21.27 15.60
N TYR A 55 -2.69 21.38 14.43
CA TYR A 55 -1.68 22.40 14.11
C TYR A 55 -1.98 23.04 12.76
N ASP A 56 -1.15 24.01 12.35
CA ASP A 56 -1.24 24.61 11.03
C ASP A 56 -1.14 23.54 9.91
N PRO A 57 -1.94 23.63 8.83
CA PRO A 57 -1.91 22.66 7.75
C PRO A 57 -0.53 22.43 7.11
N LEU A 58 0.33 23.46 7.06
CA LEU A 58 1.68 23.33 6.54
C LEU A 58 2.57 22.51 7.48
N ASP A 59 2.46 22.75 8.78
CA ASP A 59 3.19 21.97 9.79
C ASP A 59 2.74 20.51 9.77
N LEU A 60 1.43 20.27 9.67
CA LEU A 60 0.86 18.93 9.53
C LEU A 60 1.36 18.22 8.26
N LEU A 61 1.45 18.93 7.14
CA LEU A 61 1.98 18.38 5.88
C LEU A 61 3.45 17.99 6.02
N VAL A 62 4.27 18.84 6.66
CA VAL A 62 5.69 18.54 6.91
C VAL A 62 5.83 17.31 7.81
N VAL A 63 5.07 17.25 8.91
CA VAL A 63 5.06 16.09 9.82
C VAL A 63 4.61 14.83 9.08
N MET A 64 3.59 14.93 8.22
CA MET A 64 3.11 13.79 7.43
C MET A 64 4.17 13.28 6.47
N ILE A 65 4.90 14.19 5.79
CA ILE A 65 6.03 13.84 4.94
C ILE A 65 7.09 13.11 5.76
N LEU A 66 7.47 13.61 6.94
CA LEU A 66 8.46 12.95 7.80
C LEU A 66 8.02 11.54 8.22
N ILE A 67 6.78 11.37 8.67
CA ILE A 67 6.21 10.06 9.01
C ILE A 67 6.23 9.14 7.78
N MET A 68 5.86 9.65 6.60
CA MET A 68 5.85 8.87 5.37
C MET A 68 7.24 8.47 4.89
N ILE A 69 8.26 9.30 5.10
CA ILE A 69 9.66 8.98 4.79
C ILE A 69 10.09 7.79 5.64
N LEU A 70 9.87 7.87 6.95
CA LEU A 70 10.22 6.81 7.88
C LEU A 70 9.41 5.54 7.63
N GLY A 71 8.09 5.67 7.45
CA GLY A 71 7.20 4.56 7.13
C GLY A 71 7.59 3.88 5.81
N THR A 72 7.94 4.64 4.79
CA THR A 72 8.37 4.07 3.50
C THR A 72 9.73 3.39 3.62
N GLU A 73 10.72 4.03 4.26
CA GLU A 73 12.07 3.49 4.34
C GLU A 73 12.18 2.28 5.26
N TYR A 74 11.55 2.34 6.42
CA TYR A 74 11.73 1.35 7.48
C TYR A 74 10.60 0.34 7.61
N VAL A 75 9.41 0.60 7.05
CA VAL A 75 8.30 -0.38 7.02
C VAL A 75 8.13 -0.93 5.61
N VAL A 76 7.73 -0.09 4.65
CA VAL A 76 7.37 -0.54 3.29
C VAL A 76 8.56 -1.22 2.60
N ASN A 77 9.72 -0.56 2.53
CA ASN A 77 10.88 -1.09 1.83
C ASN A 77 11.40 -2.37 2.49
N LYS A 78 11.40 -2.44 3.82
CA LYS A 78 11.80 -3.65 4.58
C LYS A 78 10.89 -4.83 4.28
N VAL A 79 9.56 -4.63 4.30
CA VAL A 79 8.61 -5.69 3.97
C VAL A 79 8.75 -6.14 2.52
N ILE A 80 8.94 -5.22 1.57
CA ILE A 80 9.16 -5.58 0.15
C ILE A 80 10.39 -6.49 0.02
N ILE A 81 11.49 -6.14 0.68
CA ILE A 81 12.74 -6.93 0.65
C ILE A 81 12.52 -8.29 1.32
N TRP A 82 11.87 -8.31 2.47
CA TRP A 82 11.59 -9.54 3.20
C TRP A 82 10.70 -10.51 2.41
N MET A 83 9.75 -10.00 1.64
CA MET A 83 8.90 -10.80 0.76
C MET A 83 9.61 -11.32 -0.50
N ASN A 84 10.82 -10.85 -0.80
CA ASN A 84 11.51 -11.21 -2.04
C ASN A 84 12.02 -12.66 -1.99
N ASN A 85 11.63 -13.46 -2.96
CA ASN A 85 12.16 -14.82 -3.16
C ASN A 85 12.17 -15.17 -4.65
N ASP A 86 12.81 -16.29 -5.02
CA ASP A 86 12.98 -16.71 -6.41
C ASP A 86 11.64 -16.98 -7.13
N ARG A 87 10.61 -17.40 -6.39
CA ARG A 87 9.27 -17.66 -6.92
C ARG A 87 8.45 -16.37 -7.09
N GLN A 88 8.74 -15.35 -6.29
CA GLN A 88 8.00 -14.11 -6.19
C GLN A 88 8.98 -12.91 -6.11
N PRO A 89 9.53 -12.45 -7.23
CA PRO A 89 10.46 -11.32 -7.24
C PRO A 89 9.72 -10.01 -6.96
N THR A 90 9.97 -9.42 -5.79
CA THR A 90 9.30 -8.20 -5.29
C THR A 90 10.15 -6.94 -5.38
N LEU A 91 11.47 -7.06 -5.59
CA LEU A 91 12.37 -5.89 -5.61
C LEU A 91 11.98 -4.82 -6.64
N LYS A 92 11.29 -5.21 -7.73
CA LYS A 92 10.76 -4.28 -8.74
C LYS A 92 9.77 -3.25 -8.18
N TYR A 93 9.13 -3.51 -7.04
CA TYR A 93 8.19 -2.61 -6.38
C TYR A 93 8.86 -1.61 -5.43
N LEU A 94 10.17 -1.71 -5.21
CA LEU A 94 10.93 -0.72 -4.44
C LEU A 94 10.94 0.63 -5.17
N PRO A 95 10.85 1.76 -4.46
CA PRO A 95 10.86 3.09 -5.09
C PRO A 95 12.16 3.34 -5.86
N HIS A 96 13.29 2.91 -5.30
CA HIS A 96 14.63 3.02 -5.88
C HIS A 96 15.51 1.82 -5.46
N HIS A 97 16.69 1.69 -6.08
CA HIS A 97 17.63 0.55 -5.87
C HIS A 97 18.96 1.00 -5.24
N VAL A 98 18.96 2.10 -4.48
CA VAL A 98 20.16 2.58 -3.79
C VAL A 98 20.55 1.64 -2.65
N LYS A 99 21.85 1.58 -2.33
CA LYS A 99 22.38 0.87 -1.15
C LYS A 99 21.69 1.38 0.13
N ARG A 100 20.91 0.52 0.77
CA ARG A 100 20.03 0.86 1.90
C ARG A 100 20.75 1.25 3.19
N SER A 101 22.01 0.84 3.36
CA SER A 101 22.85 1.25 4.49
C SER A 101 23.36 2.69 4.38
N SER A 102 23.17 3.33 3.23
CA SER A 102 23.62 4.70 2.99
C SER A 102 22.52 5.71 3.34
N VAL A 103 22.93 6.87 3.87
CA VAL A 103 22.08 8.07 4.00
C VAL A 103 21.43 8.45 2.67
N LEU A 104 22.08 8.14 1.54
CA LEU A 104 21.53 8.37 0.21
C LEU A 104 20.23 7.59 -0.04
N SER A 105 20.04 6.43 0.59
CA SER A 105 18.78 5.68 0.53
C SER A 105 17.63 6.46 1.14
N LEU A 106 17.86 7.03 2.33
CA LEU A 106 16.89 7.87 3.03
C LEU A 106 16.55 9.11 2.18
N LEU A 107 17.55 9.78 1.61
CA LEU A 107 17.34 10.95 0.76
C LEU A 107 16.54 10.62 -0.51
N MET A 108 16.84 9.51 -1.19
CA MET A 108 16.08 9.10 -2.36
C MET A 108 14.66 8.67 -2.01
N THR A 109 14.46 8.08 -0.83
CA THR A 109 13.11 7.82 -0.29
C THR A 109 12.41 9.13 0.04
N ALA A 110 13.11 10.12 0.58
CA ALA A 110 12.57 11.44 0.86
C ALA A 110 12.06 12.14 -0.40
N VAL A 111 12.88 12.20 -1.46
CA VAL A 111 12.46 12.77 -2.75
C VAL A 111 11.24 12.05 -3.30
N TYR A 112 11.26 10.72 -3.31
CA TYR A 112 10.13 9.91 -3.77
C TYR A 112 8.84 10.19 -2.97
N VAL A 113 8.94 10.23 -1.64
CA VAL A 113 7.79 10.49 -0.75
C VAL A 113 7.26 11.90 -0.96
N VAL A 114 8.13 12.92 -1.00
CA VAL A 114 7.71 14.32 -1.23
C VAL A 114 6.95 14.44 -2.55
N VAL A 115 7.48 13.86 -3.63
CA VAL A 115 6.81 13.89 -4.94
C VAL A 115 5.44 13.23 -4.87
N LEU A 116 5.33 12.03 -4.30
CA LEU A 116 4.04 11.34 -4.23
C LEU A 116 3.05 12.01 -3.29
N VAL A 117 3.47 12.46 -2.11
CA VAL A 117 2.59 13.12 -1.13
C VAL A 117 2.03 14.40 -1.72
N LEU A 118 2.87 15.27 -2.30
CA LEU A 118 2.40 16.52 -2.91
C LEU A 118 1.50 16.24 -4.10
N SER A 119 1.87 15.29 -4.95
CA SER A 119 1.04 14.90 -6.11
C SER A 119 -0.32 14.36 -5.66
N SER A 120 -0.37 13.52 -4.61
CA SER A 120 -1.63 13.02 -4.05
C SER A 120 -2.48 14.13 -3.47
N TYR A 121 -1.88 15.04 -2.70
CA TYR A 121 -2.57 16.16 -2.08
C TYR A 121 -3.22 17.06 -3.14
N PHE A 122 -2.44 17.54 -4.11
CA PHE A 122 -2.95 18.41 -5.17
C PHE A 122 -3.93 17.70 -6.11
N LEU A 123 -3.71 16.41 -6.38
CA LEU A 123 -4.65 15.64 -7.19
C LEU A 123 -6.01 15.53 -6.48
N ILE A 124 -6.04 15.28 -5.18
CA ILE A 124 -7.30 15.22 -4.43
C ILE A 124 -7.97 16.59 -4.43
N GLU A 125 -7.24 17.67 -4.16
CA GLU A 125 -7.81 19.02 -4.25
C GLU A 125 -8.39 19.31 -5.65
N ALA A 126 -7.69 18.92 -6.71
CA ALA A 126 -8.16 19.09 -8.08
C ALA A 126 -9.44 18.28 -8.34
N LEU A 127 -9.50 17.03 -7.89
CA LEU A 127 -10.70 16.18 -8.01
C LEU A 127 -11.89 16.81 -7.27
N LEU A 128 -11.68 17.31 -6.05
CA LEU A 128 -12.71 17.99 -5.26
C LEU A 128 -13.21 19.27 -5.96
N ARG A 129 -12.31 20.07 -6.55
CA ARG A 129 -12.67 21.27 -7.32
C ARG A 129 -13.46 20.94 -8.60
N LEU A 130 -13.21 19.78 -9.20
CA LEU A 130 -13.97 19.25 -10.33
C LEU A 130 -15.32 18.63 -9.93
N GLY A 131 -15.66 18.64 -8.64
CA GLY A 131 -16.91 18.09 -8.12
C GLY A 131 -16.89 16.56 -7.92
N ILE A 132 -15.72 15.92 -8.01
CA ILE A 132 -15.56 14.50 -7.70
C ILE A 132 -15.40 14.36 -6.18
N PRO A 133 -16.36 13.75 -5.47
CA PRO A 133 -16.30 13.64 -4.02
C PRO A 133 -15.21 12.68 -3.56
N SER A 134 -14.69 12.92 -2.35
CA SER A 134 -13.85 11.94 -1.65
C SER A 134 -14.68 10.73 -1.22
N ILE A 135 -14.03 9.61 -0.92
CA ILE A 135 -14.69 8.41 -0.40
C ILE A 135 -15.36 8.71 0.93
N GLY A 136 -14.71 9.47 1.81
CA GLY A 136 -15.29 9.92 3.06
C GLY A 136 -16.59 10.70 2.85
N MET A 137 -16.65 11.59 1.85
CA MET A 137 -17.88 12.32 1.52
C MET A 137 -19.00 11.39 1.04
N ILE A 138 -18.67 10.37 0.25
CA ILE A 138 -19.65 9.39 -0.26
C ILE A 138 -20.28 8.59 0.88
N PHE A 139 -19.46 8.17 1.86
CA PHE A 139 -19.92 7.29 2.94
C PHE A 139 -20.45 8.03 4.18
N PHE A 140 -19.94 9.23 4.47
CA PHE A 140 -20.23 9.96 5.72
C PHE A 140 -20.89 11.33 5.50
N GLY A 141 -21.17 11.70 4.25
CA GLY A 141 -21.88 12.93 3.89
C GLY A 141 -20.95 14.09 3.49
N PHE A 142 -21.49 15.02 2.72
CA PHE A 142 -20.76 16.16 2.13
C PHE A 142 -20.42 17.28 3.11
N GLU A 143 -20.85 17.17 4.37
CA GLU A 143 -20.56 18.13 5.42
C GLU A 143 -19.09 18.07 5.85
N ASN A 144 -18.48 16.87 5.75
CA ASN A 144 -17.04 16.68 5.90
C ASN A 144 -16.34 16.97 4.56
N ARG A 145 -16.15 18.27 4.24
CA ARG A 145 -15.41 18.69 3.04
C ARG A 145 -13.90 18.48 3.08
N ALA A 146 -13.39 17.80 4.10
CA ALA A 146 -11.97 17.56 4.28
C ALA A 146 -11.49 16.33 3.51
N ASN A 147 -10.21 16.36 3.13
CA ASN A 147 -9.54 15.18 2.60
C ASN A 147 -9.48 14.11 3.70
N ASP A 148 -9.85 12.87 3.38
CA ASP A 148 -9.96 11.78 4.34
C ASP A 148 -8.82 10.74 4.17
N PRO A 149 -8.47 9.99 5.23
CA PRO A 149 -7.35 9.05 5.19
C PRO A 149 -7.48 7.95 4.11
N ILE A 150 -8.71 7.52 3.82
CA ILE A 150 -8.97 6.41 2.88
C ILE A 150 -8.74 6.90 1.45
N THR A 151 -9.31 8.05 1.11
CA THR A 151 -9.12 8.72 -0.19
C THR A 151 -7.65 9.02 -0.41
N PHE A 152 -6.98 9.60 0.59
CA PHE A 152 -5.55 9.88 0.50
C PHE A 152 -4.73 8.62 0.23
N GLY A 153 -4.95 7.56 1.02
CA GLY A 153 -4.25 6.29 0.84
C GLY A 153 -4.46 5.70 -0.56
N LEU A 154 -5.69 5.75 -1.10
CA LEU A 154 -6.02 5.17 -2.40
C LEU A 154 -5.41 5.96 -3.55
N VAL A 155 -5.47 7.30 -3.50
CA VAL A 155 -4.81 8.14 -4.49
C VAL A 155 -3.30 7.96 -4.44
N PHE A 156 -2.70 7.90 -3.24
CA PHE A 156 -1.28 7.62 -3.06
C PHE A 156 -0.90 6.26 -3.66
N MET A 157 -1.67 5.21 -3.38
CA MET A 157 -1.44 3.88 -3.96
C MET A 157 -1.55 3.91 -5.49
N GLY A 158 -2.53 4.63 -6.04
CA GLY A 158 -2.70 4.78 -7.50
C GLY A 158 -1.48 5.46 -8.14
N LEU A 159 -0.99 6.55 -7.55
CA LEU A 159 0.21 7.24 -8.03
C LEU A 159 1.48 6.40 -7.88
N ASP A 160 1.62 5.62 -6.80
CA ASP A 160 2.72 4.65 -6.68
C ASP A 160 2.69 3.59 -7.77
N MET A 161 1.50 3.06 -8.10
CA MET A 161 1.36 2.09 -9.18
C MET A 161 1.80 2.70 -10.52
N LEU A 162 1.43 3.95 -10.80
CA LEU A 162 1.89 4.69 -11.97
C LEU A 162 3.41 4.90 -11.96
N TRP A 163 3.97 5.27 -10.82
CA TRP A 163 5.43 5.43 -10.64
C TRP A 163 6.18 4.13 -10.93
N VAL A 164 5.74 3.01 -10.34
CA VAL A 164 6.36 1.70 -10.56
C VAL A 164 6.25 1.27 -12.03
N TYR A 165 5.09 1.52 -12.66
CA TYR A 165 4.88 1.24 -14.07
C TYR A 165 5.83 2.06 -14.95
N ALA A 166 5.88 3.39 -14.77
CA ALA A 166 6.75 4.29 -15.51
C ALA A 166 8.23 3.92 -15.36
N LYS A 167 8.69 3.67 -14.13
CA LYS A 167 10.05 3.23 -13.83
C LYS A 167 10.42 1.93 -14.54
N ASN A 168 9.51 0.95 -14.53
CA ASN A 168 9.74 -0.34 -15.20
C ASN A 168 9.77 -0.19 -16.73
N LEU A 169 8.96 0.68 -17.31
CA LEU A 169 9.01 1.01 -18.74
C LEU A 169 10.37 1.61 -19.13
N ILE A 170 10.84 2.62 -18.38
CA ILE A 170 12.14 3.27 -18.62
C ILE A 170 13.27 2.22 -18.54
N ARG A 171 13.28 1.41 -17.49
CA ARG A 171 14.31 0.36 -17.30
C ARG A 171 14.32 -0.65 -18.45
N ASN A 172 13.15 -1.05 -18.94
CA ASN A 172 13.05 -2.01 -20.03
C ASN A 172 13.48 -1.41 -21.38
N ARG A 173 13.31 -0.10 -21.59
CA ARG A 173 13.84 0.60 -22.78
C ARG A 173 15.35 0.73 -22.73
N VAL A 174 15.91 1.14 -21.58
CA VAL A 174 17.37 1.27 -21.40
C VAL A 174 18.11 -0.05 -21.55
N LYS A 175 17.49 -1.19 -21.22
CA LYS A 175 18.11 -2.52 -21.43
C LYS A 175 18.06 -3.03 -22.88
N LYS A 176 17.26 -2.40 -23.75
CA LYS A 176 17.05 -2.83 -25.14
C LYS A 176 17.82 -1.98 -26.15
N GLY A 177 18.23 -0.77 -25.78
CA GLY A 177 19.16 0.05 -26.55
C GLY A 177 20.58 -0.18 -26.08
#